data_AF-A0A0K1PA23-F1
#
_entry.id   AF-A0A0K1PA23-F1
#
_cell.length_a   1.000
_cell.length_b   1.000
_cell.length_c   1.000
_cell.angle_alpha   90.00
_cell.angle_beta   90.00
_cell.angle_gamma   90.00
#
_symmetry.space_group_name_H-M   'P 1'
#
loop_
_entity.id
_entity.type
_entity.pdbx_description
1 polymer ?
#
loop_
_entity_poly.entity_id
_entity_poly.type
_entity_poly.pdbx_seq_one_letter_code
_entity_poly.pdbx_strand_id
1 'polypeptide(L)'
;MINLGISILIGLVAFAVFAVIFSPFAAIVPFVIAFLAAYIVLTNRAMKQVGAISAQAQKEMQAQRFDKAIETFKRGFALEKRQLLVGPLMHANLGTLLYAKGDFAAARPHLEKSNRWGPVTRTMLGANYAVLRAMLACDHFRNRKYDEMRATFETAVKQGKKDGLIWSLYAYCLSKIGDREGAMKVLGRAADANPNDEKIKANQLALQNNKRMKMKAYTPQFYQFHIEPPPPEMGGAGRRVVWQRR
;
A
#
# COMPACT_ATOMS: atom_id res chain seq x y z
N MET A 1 6.23 17.06 11.85
CA MET A 1 5.64 18.21 12.56
C MET A 1 6.37 19.52 12.26
N ILE A 2 7.65 19.52 11.86
CA ILE A 2 8.40 20.77 11.61
C ILE A 2 7.73 21.65 10.54
N ASN A 3 7.28 21.08 9.42
CA ASN A 3 6.65 21.87 8.35
C ASN A 3 5.33 22.51 8.79
N LEU A 4 4.53 21.80 9.60
CA LEU A 4 3.30 22.34 10.16
C LEU A 4 3.60 23.55 11.06
N GLY A 5 4.61 23.44 11.93
CA GLY A 5 5.05 24.56 12.78
C GLY A 5 5.54 25.77 11.97
N ILE A 6 6.31 25.54 10.91
CA ILE A 6 6.77 26.62 10.02
C ILE A 6 5.58 27.32 9.34
N SER A 7 4.61 26.55 8.84
CA SER A 7 3.41 27.12 8.22
C SER A 7 2.60 27.94 9.22
N ILE A 8 2.42 27.46 10.45
CA ILE A 8 1.72 28.21 11.52
C ILE A 8 2.46 29.52 11.79
N LEU A 9 3.79 29.49 11.91
CA LEU A 9 4.60 30.68 12.16
C LEU A 9 4.47 31.70 11.02
N ILE A 10 4.51 31.26 9.76
CA ILE A 10 4.29 32.14 8.59
C ILE A 10 2.89 32.76 8.63
N GLY A 11 1.87 31.95 8.97
CA GLY A 11 0.51 32.45 9.17
C GLY A 11 0.48 33.54 10.26
N LEU A 12 1.06 33.27 11.43
CA LEU A 12 1.08 34.20 12.57
C LEU A 12 1.81 35.51 12.25
N VAL A 13 2.89 35.46 11.46
CA VAL A 13 3.57 36.67 10.97
C VAL A 13 2.64 37.48 10.07
N ALA A 14 1.95 36.84 9.12
CA ALA A 14 0.96 37.52 8.29
C ALA A 14 -0.20 38.10 9.12
N PHE A 15 -0.67 37.38 10.14
CA PHE A 15 -1.68 37.89 11.07
C PHE A 15 -1.19 39.15 11.77
N ALA A 16 0.00 39.13 12.37
CA ALA A 16 0.54 40.25 13.12
C ALA A 16 0.68 41.50 12.25
N VAL A 17 1.20 41.35 11.01
CA VAL A 17 1.34 42.45 10.06
C VAL A 17 -0.01 43.06 9.69
N PHE A 18 -1.00 42.25 9.33
CA PHE A 18 -2.31 42.75 8.92
C PHE A 18 -3.18 43.24 10.09
N ALA A 19 -2.98 42.71 11.30
CA ALA A 19 -3.68 43.16 12.50
C ALA A 19 -3.25 44.56 12.93
N VAL A 20 -1.97 44.91 12.72
CA VAL A 20 -1.43 46.25 12.99
C VAL A 20 -1.87 47.27 11.93
N ILE A 21 -1.98 46.87 10.66
CA ILE A 21 -2.31 47.79 9.55
C ILE A 21 -3.82 48.04 9.42
N PHE A 22 -4.66 47.03 9.66
CA PHE A 22 -6.10 47.11 9.41
C PHE A 22 -6.92 46.90 10.68
N SER A 23 -7.17 45.64 11.04
CA SER A 23 -7.84 45.23 12.28
C SER A 23 -7.57 43.75 12.57
N PRO A 24 -7.66 43.31 13.83
CA PRO A 24 -7.46 41.90 14.19
C PRO A 24 -8.41 40.93 13.48
N PHE A 25 -9.65 41.35 13.21
CA PHE A 25 -10.64 40.53 12.48
C PHE A 25 -10.31 40.44 10.98
N ALA A 26 -9.83 41.54 10.37
CA ALA A 26 -9.40 41.54 8.97
C ALA A 26 -8.14 40.69 8.74
N ALA A 27 -7.31 40.49 9.77
CA ALA A 27 -6.07 39.73 9.71
C ALA A 27 -6.25 38.20 9.67
N ILE A 28 -7.44 37.70 9.99
CA ILE A 28 -7.75 36.25 9.96
C ILE A 28 -7.64 35.69 8.54
N VAL A 29 -8.14 36.42 7.54
CA VAL A 29 -8.10 35.95 6.14
C VAL A 29 -6.66 35.86 5.60
N PRO A 30 -5.80 36.89 5.74
CA PRO A 30 -4.37 36.80 5.41
C PRO A 30 -3.63 35.69 6.16
N PHE A 31 -3.94 35.47 7.45
CA PHE A 31 -3.38 34.35 8.23
C PHE A 31 -3.66 33.01 7.56
N VAL A 32 -4.93 32.73 7.26
CA VAL A 32 -5.35 31.45 6.68
C VAL A 32 -4.72 31.26 5.31
N ILE A 33 -4.70 32.29 4.47
CA ILE A 33 -4.09 32.22 3.13
C ILE A 33 -2.59 31.94 3.23
N ALA A 34 -1.85 32.71 4.04
CA ALA A 34 -0.41 32.56 4.20
C ALA A 34 -0.05 31.20 4.81
N PHE A 35 -0.80 30.74 5.81
CA PHE A 35 -0.66 29.43 6.42
C PHE A 35 -0.85 28.32 5.38
N LEU A 36 -1.97 28.32 4.65
CA LEU A 36 -2.30 27.28 3.66
C LEU A 36 -1.30 27.29 2.50
N ALA A 37 -0.96 28.46 1.96
CA ALA A 37 0.00 28.58 0.87
C ALA A 37 1.38 28.02 1.27
N ALA A 38 1.89 28.42 2.45
CA ALA A 38 3.15 27.89 2.97
C ALA A 38 3.07 26.37 3.17
N TYR A 39 1.97 25.86 3.73
CA TYR A 39 1.80 24.44 3.98
C TYR A 39 1.76 23.61 2.68
N ILE A 40 1.06 24.08 1.65
CA ILE A 40 1.00 23.42 0.34
C ILE A 40 2.39 23.38 -0.31
N VAL A 41 3.13 24.49 -0.30
CA VAL A 41 4.48 24.55 -0.87
C VAL A 41 5.44 23.60 -0.16
N LEU A 42 5.45 23.60 1.17
CA LEU A 42 6.29 22.70 1.97
C LEU A 42 5.91 21.23 1.76
N THR A 43 4.62 20.94 1.64
CA THR A 43 4.11 19.60 1.35
C THR A 43 4.57 19.13 -0.03
N ASN A 44 4.43 19.97 -1.06
CA ASN A 44 4.88 19.65 -2.42
C ASN A 44 6.39 19.41 -2.47
N ARG A 45 7.18 20.17 -1.72
CA ARG A 45 8.63 19.95 -1.60
C ARG A 45 8.95 18.61 -0.95
N ALA A 46 8.27 18.27 0.14
CA ALA A 46 8.46 16.98 0.81
C ALA A 46 8.07 15.80 -0.12
N MET A 47 6.95 15.94 -0.84
CA MET A 47 6.50 14.92 -1.80
C MET A 47 7.47 14.74 -2.97
N LYS A 48 8.07 15.81 -3.49
CA LYS A 48 9.14 15.70 -4.50
C LYS A 48 10.35 14.92 -3.98
N GLN A 49 10.76 15.15 -2.74
CA GLN A 49 11.86 14.39 -2.12
C GLN A 49 11.51 12.91 -1.94
N VAL A 50 10.29 12.62 -1.48
CA VAL A 50 9.76 11.26 -1.40
C VAL A 50 9.74 10.58 -2.78
N GLY A 51 9.32 11.30 -3.82
CA GLY A 51 9.34 10.82 -5.20
C GLY A 51 10.75 10.48 -5.67
N ALA A 52 11.72 11.35 -5.41
CA ALA A 52 13.13 11.12 -5.75
C ALA A 52 13.72 9.88 -5.04
N ILE A 53 13.47 9.75 -3.73
CA ILE A 53 13.87 8.57 -2.95
C ILE A 53 13.25 7.30 -3.53
N SER A 54 11.95 7.34 -3.84
CA SER A 54 11.22 6.19 -4.38
C SER A 54 11.74 5.79 -5.77
N ALA A 55 12.01 6.77 -6.64
CA ALA A 55 12.57 6.53 -7.97
C ALA A 55 13.98 5.93 -7.90
N GLN A 56 14.83 6.45 -6.99
CA GLN A 56 16.17 5.91 -6.78
C GLN A 56 16.10 4.46 -6.26
N ALA A 57 15.28 4.20 -5.24
CA ALA A 57 15.12 2.87 -4.69
C ALA A 57 14.54 1.88 -5.72
N GLN A 58 13.62 2.33 -6.59
CA GLN A 58 13.09 1.52 -7.68
C GLN A 58 14.19 1.18 -8.70
N LYS A 59 15.07 2.13 -9.04
CA LYS A 59 16.23 1.88 -9.92
C LYS A 59 17.21 0.89 -9.28
N GLU A 60 17.46 1.01 -7.98
CA GLU A 60 18.30 0.07 -7.23
C GLU A 60 17.67 -1.33 -7.20
N MET A 61 16.35 -1.42 -7.03
CA MET A 61 15.59 -2.68 -7.10
C MET A 61 15.66 -3.33 -8.49
N GLN A 62 15.50 -2.55 -9.57
CA GLN A 62 15.66 -3.04 -10.95
C GLN A 62 17.07 -3.57 -11.19
N ALA A 63 18.09 -2.95 -10.59
CA ALA A 63 19.47 -3.43 -10.61
C ALA A 63 19.76 -4.58 -9.62
N GLN A 64 18.72 -5.18 -9.01
CA GLN A 64 18.80 -6.23 -7.99
C GLN A 64 19.60 -5.85 -6.73
N ARG A 65 19.78 -4.55 -6.47
CA ARG A 65 20.48 -4.01 -5.29
C ARG A 65 19.49 -3.74 -4.16
N PHE A 66 18.78 -4.78 -3.72
CA PHE A 66 17.70 -4.68 -2.75
C PHE A 66 18.13 -4.05 -1.42
N ASP A 67 19.33 -4.34 -0.93
CA ASP A 67 19.81 -3.75 0.33
C ASP A 67 20.07 -2.25 0.22
N LYS A 68 20.58 -1.79 -0.92
CA LYS A 68 20.72 -0.35 -1.21
C LYS A 68 19.35 0.31 -1.31
N ALA A 69 18.39 -0.32 -2.00
CA ALA A 69 17.01 0.20 -2.09
C ALA A 69 16.36 0.35 -0.70
N ILE A 70 16.59 -0.63 0.20
CA ILE A 70 16.13 -0.58 1.58
C ILE A 70 16.79 0.59 2.32
N GLU A 71 18.11 0.78 2.18
CA GLU A 71 18.83 1.89 2.81
C GLU A 71 18.34 3.25 2.30
N THR A 72 18.12 3.38 1.00
CA THR A 72 17.58 4.58 0.35
C THR A 72 16.20 4.94 0.93
N PHE A 73 15.29 3.97 1.08
CA PHE A 73 14.02 4.21 1.77
C PHE A 73 14.18 4.54 3.25
N LYS A 74 15.12 3.89 3.96
CA LYS A 74 15.42 4.18 5.38
C LYS A 74 15.85 5.63 5.59
N ARG A 75 16.67 6.19 4.69
CA ARG A 75 17.06 7.61 4.71
C ARG A 75 15.84 8.55 4.58
N GLY A 76 14.81 8.12 3.85
CA GLY A 76 13.55 8.85 3.71
C GLY A 76 12.73 9.02 4.99
N PHE A 77 12.96 8.21 6.02
CA PHE A 77 12.28 8.36 7.32
C PHE A 77 12.67 9.66 8.04
N ALA A 78 13.79 10.29 7.69
CA ALA A 78 14.09 11.64 8.17
C ALA A 78 12.98 12.65 7.78
N LEU A 79 12.25 12.40 6.68
CA LEU A 79 11.13 13.22 6.23
C LEU A 79 9.83 12.95 7.02
N GLU A 80 9.67 11.78 7.65
CA GLU A 80 8.50 11.48 8.51
C GLU A 80 8.40 12.50 9.65
N LYS A 81 9.54 12.82 10.29
CA LYS A 81 9.58 13.84 11.36
C LYS A 81 9.22 15.24 10.85
N ARG A 82 9.43 15.52 9.57
CA ARG A 82 9.14 16.83 8.96
C ARG A 82 7.67 16.94 8.57
N GLN A 83 7.09 15.93 7.91
CA GLN A 83 5.77 15.98 7.31
C GLN A 83 4.81 14.89 7.83
N LEU A 84 3.62 15.31 8.30
CA LEU A 84 2.63 14.49 9.01
C LEU A 84 2.18 13.21 8.27
N LEU A 85 2.20 13.24 6.94
CA LEU A 85 1.63 12.21 6.06
C LEU A 85 2.68 11.38 5.30
N VAL A 86 3.96 11.72 5.44
CA VAL A 86 5.04 11.01 4.72
C VAL A 86 5.38 9.67 5.38
N GLY A 87 5.27 9.55 6.70
CA GLY A 87 5.54 8.31 7.43
C GLY A 87 4.78 7.08 6.91
N PRO A 88 3.44 7.15 6.79
CA PRO A 88 2.62 6.08 6.23
C PRO A 88 3.07 5.62 4.84
N LEU A 89 3.39 6.58 3.96
CA LEU A 89 3.85 6.30 2.60
C LEU A 89 5.24 5.65 2.59
N MET A 90 6.17 6.11 3.45
CA MET A 90 7.50 5.48 3.59
C MET A 90 7.39 4.05 4.10
N HIS A 91 6.54 3.83 5.11
CA HIS A 91 6.24 2.49 5.60
C HIS A 91 5.61 1.60 4.52
N ALA A 92 4.68 2.12 3.71
CA ALA A 92 4.07 1.36 2.61
C ALA A 92 5.10 0.93 1.56
N ASN A 93 5.97 1.85 1.12
CA ASN A 93 6.98 1.57 0.11
C ASN A 93 8.04 0.58 0.63
N LEU A 94 8.56 0.80 1.84
CA LEU A 94 9.54 -0.09 2.45
C LEU A 94 8.95 -1.47 2.75
N GLY A 95 7.72 -1.54 3.26
CA GLY A 95 7.02 -2.80 3.50
C GLY A 95 6.81 -3.58 2.20
N THR A 96 6.39 -2.92 1.12
CA THR A 96 6.24 -3.53 -0.21
C THR A 96 7.57 -4.06 -0.74
N LEU A 97 8.67 -3.31 -0.58
CA LEU A 97 10.00 -3.73 -1.02
C LEU A 97 10.50 -4.96 -0.25
N LEU A 98 10.39 -4.94 1.08
CA LEU A 98 10.77 -6.08 1.93
C LEU A 98 9.93 -7.32 1.60
N TYR A 99 8.64 -7.13 1.35
CA TYR A 99 7.74 -8.18 0.90
C TYR A 99 8.16 -8.75 -0.45
N ALA A 100 8.49 -7.90 -1.42
CA ALA A 100 8.97 -8.31 -2.73
C ALA A 100 10.29 -9.11 -2.64
N LYS A 101 11.20 -8.72 -1.72
CA LYS A 101 12.43 -9.46 -1.40
C LYS A 101 12.14 -10.83 -0.75
N GLY A 102 10.94 -11.04 -0.22
CA GLY A 102 10.55 -12.25 0.52
C GLY A 102 10.83 -12.19 2.03
N ASP A 103 11.27 -11.03 2.54
CA ASP A 103 11.47 -10.81 3.98
C ASP A 103 10.16 -10.38 4.64
N PHE A 104 9.26 -11.34 4.81
CA PHE A 104 7.91 -11.08 5.35
C PHE A 104 7.93 -10.65 6.82
N ALA A 105 8.90 -11.14 7.60
CA ALA A 105 9.07 -10.79 9.00
C ALA A 105 9.41 -9.31 9.17
N ALA A 106 10.35 -8.80 8.37
CA ALA A 106 10.66 -7.37 8.35
C ALA A 106 9.55 -6.56 7.66
N ALA A 107 8.88 -7.09 6.64
CA ALA A 107 7.82 -6.36 5.93
C ALA A 107 6.60 -6.06 6.82
N ARG A 108 6.13 -7.04 7.58
CA ARG A 108 4.89 -6.95 8.40
C ARG A 108 4.78 -5.65 9.21
N PRO A 109 5.73 -5.28 10.09
CA PRO A 109 5.60 -4.08 10.91
C PRO A 109 5.52 -2.80 10.07
N HIS A 110 6.11 -2.77 8.88
CA HIS A 110 6.00 -1.63 7.97
C HIS A 110 4.64 -1.60 7.26
N LEU A 111 4.13 -2.76 6.82
CA LEU A 111 2.78 -2.87 6.26
C LEU A 111 1.71 -2.47 7.28
N GLU A 112 1.87 -2.83 8.56
CA GLU A 112 0.95 -2.42 9.64
C GLU A 112 1.04 -0.92 9.94
N LYS A 113 2.27 -0.38 10.12
CA LYS A 113 2.50 1.04 10.43
C LYS A 113 2.03 1.98 9.33
N SER A 114 2.03 1.53 8.08
CA SER A 114 1.47 2.32 6.97
C SER A 114 0.00 2.68 7.20
N ASN A 115 -0.77 1.82 7.88
CA ASN A 115 -2.19 2.05 8.18
C ASN A 115 -2.43 2.85 9.48
N ARG A 116 -1.39 3.44 10.10
CA ARG A 116 -1.51 4.17 11.38
C ARG A 116 -2.63 5.23 11.39
N TRP A 117 -2.85 5.90 10.26
CA TRP A 117 -3.86 6.98 10.13
C TRP A 117 -5.19 6.50 9.52
N GLY A 118 -5.40 5.18 9.44
CA GLY A 118 -6.65 4.54 9.04
C GLY A 118 -7.28 5.15 7.78
N PRO A 119 -8.44 5.84 7.88
CA PRO A 119 -9.12 6.44 6.73
C PRO A 119 -8.25 7.39 5.90
N VAL A 120 -7.35 8.17 6.54
CA VAL A 120 -6.51 9.15 5.84
C VAL A 120 -5.49 8.44 4.95
N THR A 121 -4.83 7.40 5.45
CA THR A 121 -3.91 6.57 4.65
C THR A 121 -4.67 5.95 3.47
N ARG A 122 -5.88 5.42 3.72
CA ARG A 122 -6.70 4.79 2.68
C ARG A 122 -6.96 5.74 1.52
N THR A 123 -7.38 6.97 1.81
CA THR A 123 -7.63 7.98 0.77
C THR A 123 -6.35 8.36 0.03
N MET A 124 -5.24 8.53 0.74
CA MET A 124 -3.95 8.94 0.15
C MET A 124 -3.36 7.88 -0.77
N LEU A 125 -3.35 6.62 -0.34
CA LEU A 125 -2.76 5.52 -1.12
C LEU A 125 -3.71 5.02 -2.23
N GLY A 126 -4.98 5.40 -2.20
CA GLY A 126 -5.94 5.09 -3.27
C GLY A 126 -6.03 3.58 -3.55
N ALA A 127 -5.83 3.19 -4.80
CA ALA A 127 -5.85 1.78 -5.21
C ALA A 127 -4.68 0.97 -4.60
N ASN A 128 -3.52 1.58 -4.39
CA ASN A 128 -2.34 0.91 -3.82
C ASN A 128 -2.57 0.43 -2.38
N TYR A 129 -3.50 1.06 -1.66
CA TYR A 129 -3.91 0.60 -0.33
C TYR A 129 -4.48 -0.82 -0.37
N ALA A 130 -5.28 -1.17 -1.40
CA ALA A 130 -5.86 -2.51 -1.53
C ALA A 130 -4.77 -3.58 -1.67
N VAL A 131 -3.78 -3.31 -2.52
CA VAL A 131 -2.62 -4.20 -2.72
C VAL A 131 -1.83 -4.38 -1.43
N LEU A 132 -1.55 -3.29 -0.71
CA LEU A 132 -0.82 -3.32 0.56
C LEU A 132 -1.54 -4.14 1.63
N ARG A 133 -2.86 -3.97 1.75
CA ARG A 133 -3.69 -4.78 2.64
C ARG A 133 -3.73 -6.23 2.20
N ALA A 134 -3.82 -6.52 0.91
CA ALA A 134 -3.76 -7.88 0.40
C ALA A 134 -2.41 -8.55 0.69
N MET A 135 -1.28 -7.84 0.58
CA MET A 135 0.04 -8.35 0.99
C MET A 135 0.07 -8.71 2.48
N LEU A 136 -0.46 -7.83 3.34
CA LEU A 136 -0.58 -8.12 4.77
C LEU A 136 -1.52 -9.31 5.05
N ALA A 137 -2.62 -9.43 4.31
CA ALA A 137 -3.53 -10.56 4.44
C ALA A 137 -2.87 -11.89 4.02
N CYS A 138 -2.12 -11.89 2.91
CA CYS A 138 -1.31 -13.03 2.48
C CYS A 138 -0.24 -13.41 3.52
N ASP A 139 0.31 -12.42 4.20
CA ASP A 139 1.20 -12.65 5.32
C ASP A 139 0.47 -13.27 6.53
N HIS A 140 -0.72 -12.79 6.91
CA HIS A 140 -1.55 -13.46 7.92
C HIS A 140 -1.89 -14.91 7.54
N PHE A 141 -2.24 -15.16 6.27
CA PHE A 141 -2.48 -16.50 5.73
C PHE A 141 -1.29 -17.44 5.95
N ARG A 142 -0.07 -16.99 5.62
CA ARG A 142 1.17 -17.77 5.85
C ARG A 142 1.39 -18.13 7.31
N ASN A 143 0.95 -17.25 8.22
CA ASN A 143 1.07 -17.44 9.67
C ASN A 143 -0.15 -18.13 10.30
N ARG A 144 -1.07 -18.68 9.48
CA ARG A 144 -2.30 -19.35 9.91
C ARG A 144 -3.25 -18.48 10.75
N LYS A 145 -3.13 -17.16 10.62
CA LYS A 145 -3.96 -16.14 11.27
C LYS A 145 -5.17 -15.85 10.40
N TYR A 146 -6.10 -16.80 10.32
CA TYR A 146 -7.16 -16.79 9.31
C TYR A 146 -8.23 -15.73 9.55
N ASP A 147 -8.50 -15.37 10.80
CA ASP A 147 -9.47 -14.32 11.12
C ASP A 147 -8.91 -12.94 10.74
N GLU A 148 -7.64 -12.67 11.07
CA GLU A 148 -6.96 -11.44 10.67
C GLU A 148 -6.76 -11.36 9.15
N MET A 149 -6.52 -12.50 8.49
CA MET A 149 -6.50 -12.60 7.04
C MET A 149 -7.84 -12.16 6.44
N ARG A 150 -8.96 -12.71 6.90
CA ARG A 150 -10.31 -12.35 6.43
C ARG A 150 -10.59 -10.86 6.65
N ALA A 151 -10.41 -10.36 7.87
CA ALA A 151 -10.63 -8.95 8.19
C ALA A 151 -9.78 -8.00 7.35
N THR A 152 -8.53 -8.38 7.08
CA THR A 152 -7.61 -7.60 6.26
C THR A 152 -8.00 -7.63 4.79
N PHE A 153 -8.40 -8.78 4.24
CA PHE A 153 -8.92 -8.86 2.88
C PHE A 153 -10.24 -8.12 2.69
N GLU A 154 -11.15 -8.17 3.66
CA GLU A 154 -12.39 -7.37 3.63
C GLU A 154 -12.09 -5.88 3.50
N THR A 155 -11.05 -5.41 4.21
CA THR A 155 -10.56 -4.04 4.07
C THR A 155 -9.97 -3.78 2.68
N ALA A 156 -9.22 -4.74 2.13
CA ALA A 156 -8.62 -4.64 0.80
C ALA A 156 -9.68 -4.53 -0.30
N VAL A 157 -10.67 -5.42 -0.34
CA VAL A 157 -11.73 -5.43 -1.37
C VAL A 157 -12.70 -4.26 -1.25
N LYS A 158 -12.91 -3.71 -0.04
CA LYS A 158 -13.68 -2.47 0.16
C LYS A 158 -13.04 -1.27 -0.52
N GLN A 159 -11.71 -1.23 -0.59
CA GLN A 159 -10.98 -0.16 -1.28
C GLN A 159 -10.77 -0.50 -2.76
N GLY A 160 -10.40 -1.74 -3.06
CA GLY A 160 -10.20 -2.28 -4.41
C GLY A 160 -11.46 -2.90 -5.00
N LYS A 161 -12.62 -2.24 -4.90
CA LYS A 161 -13.90 -2.83 -5.35
C LYS A 161 -13.87 -3.29 -6.79
N LYS A 162 -13.16 -2.54 -7.64
CA LYS A 162 -13.01 -2.81 -9.08
C LYS A 162 -11.79 -3.69 -9.43
N ASP A 163 -11.08 -4.19 -8.43
CA ASP A 163 -9.85 -4.97 -8.64
C ASP A 163 -10.15 -6.47 -8.53
N GLY A 164 -10.40 -7.10 -9.67
CA GLY A 164 -10.72 -8.52 -9.72
C GLY A 164 -9.60 -9.44 -9.23
N LEU A 165 -8.34 -8.99 -9.24
CA LEU A 165 -7.24 -9.75 -8.67
C LEU A 165 -7.35 -9.81 -7.14
N ILE A 166 -7.62 -8.70 -6.48
CA ILE A 166 -7.71 -8.67 -5.00
C ILE A 166 -8.89 -9.52 -4.52
N TRP A 167 -10.02 -9.45 -5.21
CA TRP A 167 -11.17 -10.33 -4.95
C TRP A 167 -10.83 -11.81 -5.15
N SER A 168 -10.23 -12.14 -6.30
CA SER A 168 -9.85 -13.52 -6.61
C SER A 168 -8.78 -14.04 -5.65
N LEU A 169 -7.83 -13.22 -5.22
CA LEU A 169 -6.80 -13.57 -4.25
C LEU A 169 -7.40 -13.88 -2.88
N TYR A 170 -8.39 -13.10 -2.43
CA TYR A 170 -9.10 -13.37 -1.19
C TYR A 170 -9.83 -14.73 -1.26
N ALA A 171 -10.63 -14.95 -2.30
CA ALA A 171 -11.31 -16.23 -2.52
C ALA A 171 -10.31 -17.39 -2.67
N TYR A 172 -9.15 -17.14 -3.28
CA TYR A 172 -8.09 -18.14 -3.41
C TYR A 172 -7.55 -18.58 -2.06
N CYS A 173 -7.25 -17.63 -1.16
CA CYS A 173 -6.77 -17.95 0.18
C CYS A 173 -7.83 -18.74 0.98
N LEU A 174 -9.11 -18.37 0.85
CA LEU A 174 -10.22 -19.11 1.48
C LEU A 174 -10.34 -20.54 0.95
N SER A 175 -10.25 -20.72 -0.36
CA SER A 175 -10.27 -22.06 -0.95
C SER A 175 -9.08 -22.91 -0.49
N LYS A 176 -7.90 -22.31 -0.28
CA LYS A 176 -6.69 -23.04 0.17
C LYS A 176 -6.76 -23.48 1.63
N ILE A 177 -7.55 -22.81 2.47
CA ILE A 177 -7.83 -23.26 3.85
C ILE A 177 -9.04 -24.21 3.94
N GLY A 178 -9.61 -24.62 2.80
CA GLY A 178 -10.78 -25.50 2.76
C GLY A 178 -12.13 -24.80 2.89
N ASP A 179 -12.16 -23.48 3.13
CA ASP A 179 -13.39 -22.69 3.17
C ASP A 179 -13.86 -22.32 1.76
N ARG A 180 -14.39 -23.33 1.08
CA ARG A 180 -14.90 -23.16 -0.27
C ARG A 180 -16.19 -22.34 -0.31
N GLU A 181 -17.07 -22.53 0.66
CA GLU A 181 -18.33 -21.80 0.72
C GLU A 181 -18.06 -20.29 0.87
N GLY A 182 -17.13 -19.92 1.75
CA GLY A 182 -16.65 -18.55 1.88
C GLY A 182 -16.02 -18.03 0.59
N ALA A 183 -15.18 -18.84 -0.08
CA ALA A 183 -14.59 -18.46 -1.37
C ALA A 183 -15.68 -18.17 -2.44
N MET A 184 -16.73 -19.00 -2.50
CA MET A 184 -17.86 -18.81 -3.41
C MET A 184 -18.66 -17.54 -3.08
N LYS A 185 -18.93 -17.27 -1.80
CA LYS A 185 -19.60 -16.03 -1.35
C LYS A 185 -18.78 -14.79 -1.74
N VAL A 186 -17.46 -14.83 -1.57
CA VAL A 186 -16.56 -13.74 -1.95
C VAL A 186 -16.57 -13.52 -3.47
N LEU A 187 -16.54 -14.59 -4.28
CA LEU A 187 -16.60 -14.44 -5.75
C LEU A 187 -17.96 -13.96 -6.25
N GLY A 188 -19.06 -14.33 -5.59
CA GLY A 188 -20.39 -13.77 -5.89
C GLY A 188 -20.40 -12.26 -5.72
N ARG A 189 -19.96 -11.78 -4.55
CA ARG A 189 -19.77 -10.34 -4.30
C ARG A 189 -18.82 -9.67 -5.30
N ALA A 190 -17.77 -10.37 -5.70
CA ALA A 190 -16.82 -9.87 -6.69
C ALA A 190 -17.46 -9.69 -8.06
N ALA A 191 -18.31 -10.64 -8.48
CA ALA A 191 -19.07 -10.59 -9.73
C ALA A 191 -20.10 -9.46 -9.70
N ASP A 192 -20.78 -9.23 -8.58
CA ASP A 192 -21.70 -8.08 -8.43
C ASP A 192 -20.97 -6.75 -8.56
N ALA A 193 -19.77 -6.64 -7.97
CA ALA A 193 -18.95 -5.43 -8.07
C ALA A 193 -18.25 -5.28 -9.43
N ASN A 194 -18.07 -6.37 -10.18
CA ASN A 194 -17.32 -6.47 -11.43
C ASN A 194 -18.05 -7.37 -12.45
N PRO A 195 -19.25 -6.99 -12.93
CA PRO A 195 -20.11 -7.88 -13.71
C PRO A 195 -19.51 -8.31 -15.06
N ASN A 196 -18.53 -7.55 -15.56
CA ASN A 196 -17.87 -7.80 -16.84
C ASN A 196 -16.47 -8.44 -16.70
N ASP A 197 -16.03 -8.78 -15.49
CA ASP A 197 -14.74 -9.44 -15.29
C ASP A 197 -14.85 -10.95 -15.53
N GLU A 198 -14.47 -11.37 -16.74
CA GLU A 198 -14.44 -12.77 -17.16
C GLU A 198 -13.51 -13.65 -16.31
N LYS A 199 -12.47 -13.08 -15.68
CA LYS A 199 -11.56 -13.84 -14.81
C LYS A 199 -12.24 -14.22 -13.50
N ILE A 200 -13.06 -13.32 -12.93
CA ILE A 200 -13.88 -13.62 -11.74
C ILE A 200 -14.88 -14.72 -12.07
N LYS A 201 -15.63 -14.59 -13.18
CA LYS A 201 -16.60 -15.61 -13.62
C LYS A 201 -15.95 -16.97 -13.82
N ALA A 202 -14.79 -17.01 -14.46
CA ALA A 202 -14.04 -18.25 -14.68
C ALA A 202 -13.59 -18.90 -13.35
N ASN A 203 -13.18 -18.11 -12.36
CA ASN A 203 -12.84 -18.59 -11.03
C ASN A 203 -14.06 -19.12 -10.27
N GLN A 204 -15.19 -18.42 -10.38
CA GLN A 204 -16.45 -18.83 -9.74
C GLN A 204 -16.93 -20.17 -10.33
N LEU A 205 -16.94 -20.30 -11.65
CA LEU A 205 -17.30 -21.54 -12.34
C LEU A 205 -16.36 -22.69 -11.97
N ALA A 206 -15.06 -22.42 -11.80
CA ALA A 206 -14.12 -23.45 -11.34
C ALA A 206 -14.47 -23.95 -9.94
N LEU A 207 -14.76 -23.04 -9.01
CA LEU A 207 -15.21 -23.36 -7.66
C LEU A 207 -16.65 -23.88 -7.58
N GLN A 208 -17.47 -23.78 -8.61
CA GLN A 208 -18.74 -24.52 -8.67
C GLN A 208 -18.48 -25.98 -9.06
N ASN A 209 -17.59 -26.21 -10.01
CA ASN A 209 -17.31 -27.51 -10.62
C ASN A 209 -16.29 -28.38 -9.86
N ASN A 210 -16.01 -28.12 -8.59
CA ASN A 210 -15.00 -28.85 -7.82
C ASN A 210 -13.57 -28.74 -8.37
N LYS A 211 -13.26 -27.66 -9.08
CA LYS A 211 -11.94 -27.40 -9.66
C LYS A 211 -11.23 -26.26 -8.93
N ARG A 212 -9.90 -26.23 -9.05
CA ARG A 212 -9.06 -25.14 -8.54
C ARG A 212 -9.28 -23.87 -9.36
N MET A 213 -9.23 -22.73 -8.68
CA MET A 213 -9.29 -21.40 -9.32
C MET A 213 -8.14 -21.20 -10.32
N LYS A 214 -8.41 -20.45 -11.38
CA LYS A 214 -7.51 -20.19 -12.50
C LYS A 214 -6.68 -18.91 -12.28
N MET A 215 -5.91 -18.86 -11.18
CA MET A 215 -5.14 -17.66 -10.80
C MET A 215 -4.05 -17.25 -11.80
N LYS A 216 -3.61 -18.16 -12.68
CA LYS A 216 -2.66 -17.85 -13.76
C LYS A 216 -3.13 -16.74 -14.70
N ALA A 217 -4.45 -16.51 -14.83
CA ALA A 217 -5.01 -15.41 -15.63
C ALA A 217 -4.68 -14.00 -15.07
N TYR A 218 -4.17 -13.92 -13.84
CA TYR A 218 -3.73 -12.69 -13.19
C TYR A 218 -2.20 -12.54 -13.13
N THR A 219 -1.50 -13.28 -13.98
CA THR A 219 -0.05 -13.14 -14.15
C THR A 219 0.30 -11.79 -14.79
N PRO A 220 1.43 -11.15 -14.40
CA PRO A 220 2.37 -11.57 -13.35
C PRO A 220 1.97 -11.14 -11.94
N GLN A 221 0.95 -10.28 -11.82
CA GLN A 221 0.61 -9.59 -10.57
C GLN A 221 0.25 -10.55 -9.43
N PHE A 222 -0.37 -11.69 -9.73
CA PHE A 222 -0.67 -12.71 -8.70
C PHE A 222 0.58 -13.20 -7.95
N TYR A 223 1.70 -13.38 -8.65
CA TYR A 223 2.92 -13.93 -8.05
C TYR A 223 3.62 -12.95 -7.11
N GLN A 224 3.33 -11.65 -7.20
CA GLN A 224 3.88 -10.65 -6.26
C GLN A 224 3.44 -10.92 -4.82
N PHE A 225 2.34 -11.66 -4.62
CA PHE A 225 1.80 -11.97 -3.29
C PHE A 225 2.49 -13.16 -2.63
N HIS A 226 3.40 -13.86 -3.31
CA HIS A 226 4.18 -14.97 -2.73
C HIS A 226 3.31 -16.05 -2.06
N ILE A 227 2.13 -16.32 -2.63
CA ILE A 227 1.28 -17.45 -2.24
C ILE A 227 1.65 -18.71 -3.02
N GLU A 228 2.07 -18.53 -4.28
CA GLU A 228 2.59 -19.59 -5.14
C GLU A 228 3.86 -19.10 -5.86
N PRO A 229 4.83 -19.99 -6.12
CA PRO A 229 6.00 -19.62 -6.91
C PRO A 229 5.60 -19.36 -8.37
N PRO A 230 6.26 -18.40 -9.05
CA PRO A 230 6.04 -18.20 -10.48
C PRO A 230 6.50 -19.43 -11.29
N PRO A 231 5.86 -19.72 -12.44
CA PRO A 231 6.22 -20.84 -13.28
C PRO A 231 7.61 -20.65 -13.91
N PRO A 232 8.33 -21.75 -14.24
CA PRO A 232 9.67 -21.69 -14.82
C PRO A 232 9.76 -20.88 -16.11
N GLU A 233 8.69 -20.83 -16.91
CA GLU A 233 8.62 -20.09 -18.18
C GLU A 233 8.64 -18.56 -18.01
N MET A 234 8.28 -18.04 -16.83
CA MET A 234 8.54 -16.63 -16.46
C MET A 234 9.97 -16.42 -15.97
N GLY A 235 10.76 -17.48 -15.92
CA GLY A 235 12.03 -17.60 -15.24
C GLY A 235 13.25 -17.26 -16.10
N GLY A 236 13.33 -16.03 -16.61
CA GLY A 236 14.61 -15.29 -16.56
C GLY A 236 14.98 -14.90 -15.12
N ALA A 237 14.02 -14.97 -14.19
CA ALA A 237 14.18 -14.84 -12.74
C ALA A 237 14.23 -16.20 -12.01
N GLY A 238 14.62 -17.26 -12.74
CA GLY A 238 14.69 -18.65 -12.28
C GLY A 238 15.92 -19.02 -11.44
N ARG A 239 16.64 -18.05 -10.86
CA ARG A 239 17.50 -18.37 -9.70
C ARG A 239 16.62 -18.35 -8.47
N ARG A 240 16.11 -19.53 -8.10
CA ARG A 240 15.82 -19.82 -6.69
C ARG A 240 17.01 -19.30 -5.90
N VAL A 241 16.84 -18.26 -5.11
CA VAL A 241 17.75 -18.05 -3.98
C VAL A 241 17.36 -19.15 -2.99
N VAL A 242 17.86 -20.35 -3.25
CA VAL A 242 17.99 -21.38 -2.24
C VAL A 242 19.02 -20.80 -1.29
N TRP A 243 18.54 -20.13 -0.24
CA TRP A 243 19.37 -19.82 0.90
C TRP A 243 19.76 -21.16 1.51
N GLN A 244 20.92 -21.68 1.12
CA GLN A 244 21.60 -22.71 1.88
C GLN A 244 21.69 -22.19 3.31
N ARG A 245 20.97 -22.84 4.23
CA ARG A 245 21.23 -22.69 5.66
C ARG A 245 22.67 -23.11 5.90
N ARG A 246 23.51 -22.18 6.32
CA ARG A 246 24.65 -22.47 7.18
C ARG A 246 24.32 -21.89 8.53
#